data_AF-A0A9P5YZU7-F1
#
_entry.id   AF-A0A9P5YZU7-F1
#
_cell.length_a   1.000
_cell.length_b   1.000
_cell.length_c   1.000
_cell.angle_alpha   90.00
_cell.angle_beta   90.00
_cell.angle_gamma   90.00
#
_symmetry.space_group_name_H-M   'P 1'
#
loop_
_entity.id
_entity.type
_entity.pdbx_description
1 polymer ?
#
loop_
_entity_poly.entity_id
_entity_poly.type
_entity_poly.pdbx_seq_one_letter_code
_entity_poly.pdbx_strand_id
1 'polypeptide(L)' 'MSSREAERSSSAQQTLDILHEISQLLNTQLDKATLATCIGMVESGVNPEALAAVIQELRREGAAMQSAANAPNTR' A
#
# COMPACT_ATOMS: atom_id res chain seq x y z
N MET A 1 3.41 -28.05 -11.08
CA MET A 1 3.40 -27.26 -9.82
C MET A 1 3.41 -28.25 -8.68
N SER A 2 4.44 -28.24 -7.83
CA SER A 2 4.48 -29.14 -6.67
C SER A 2 3.38 -28.74 -5.67
N SER A 3 2.76 -29.70 -4.99
CA SER A 3 1.76 -29.44 -3.93
C SER A 3 2.27 -28.42 -2.90
N ARG A 4 3.56 -28.46 -2.59
CA ARG A 4 4.21 -27.51 -1.66
C ARG A 4 4.23 -26.06 -2.14
N GLU A 5 4.34 -25.81 -3.45
CA GLU A 5 4.29 -24.45 -4.00
C GLU A 5 2.87 -23.88 -3.91
N ALA A 6 1.86 -24.71 -4.13
CA ALA A 6 0.46 -24.33 -3.96
C ALA A 6 0.14 -23.99 -2.49
N GLU A 7 0.63 -24.80 -1.54
CA GLU A 7 0.47 -24.54 -0.10
C GLU A 7 1.15 -23.23 0.33
N ARG A 8 2.37 -22.95 -0.15
CA ARG A 8 3.07 -21.69 0.13
C ARG A 8 2.33 -20.48 -0.46
N SER A 9 1.84 -20.60 -1.69
CA SER A 9 1.10 -19.52 -2.35
C SER A 9 -0.21 -19.23 -1.63
N SER A 10 -0.93 -20.27 -1.18
CA SER A 10 -2.13 -20.14 -0.37
C SER A 10 -1.83 -19.44 0.95
N SER A 11 -0.78 -19.85 1.65
CA SER A 11 -0.39 -19.24 2.93
C SER A 11 -0.04 -17.76 2.77
N ALA A 12 0.71 -17.40 1.73
CA ALA A 12 1.06 -16.00 1.46
C ALA A 12 -0.18 -15.16 1.18
N GLN A 13 -1.14 -15.70 0.41
CA GLN A 13 -2.40 -15.02 0.14
C GLN A 13 -3.20 -14.77 1.43
N GLN A 14 -3.29 -15.78 2.30
CA GLN A 14 -3.98 -15.65 3.59
C GLN A 14 -3.31 -14.61 4.50
N THR A 15 -1.98 -14.59 4.56
CA THR A 15 -1.24 -13.58 5.33
C THR A 15 -1.55 -12.17 4.82
N LEU A 16 -1.53 -11.98 3.50
CA LEU A 16 -1.84 -10.69 2.89
C LEU A 16 -3.28 -10.27 3.18
N ASP A 17 -4.24 -11.20 3.14
CA ASP A 17 -5.65 -10.92 3.45
C ASP A 17 -5.82 -10.43 4.90
N ILE A 18 -5.19 -11.11 5.86
CA ILE A 18 -5.19 -10.70 7.28
C ILE A 18 -4.57 -9.31 7.45
N LEU A 19 -3.43 -9.05 6.82
CA LEU A 19 -2.77 -7.73 6.89
C LEU A 19 -3.64 -6.64 6.26
N HIS A 20 -4.39 -6.96 5.21
CA HIS A 20 -5.32 -6.02 4.58
C HIS A 20 -6.50 -5.70 5.51
N GLU A 21 -7.07 -6.69 6.20
CA GLU A 21 -8.12 -6.46 7.20
C GLU A 21 -7.62 -5.55 8.34
N ILE A 22 -6.41 -5.79 8.85
CA ILE A 22 -5.77 -4.92 9.86
C ILE A 22 -5.62 -3.49 9.31
N SER A 23 -5.16 -3.35 8.07
CA SER A 23 -5.02 -2.06 7.40
C SER A 23 -6.35 -1.28 7.30
N GLN A 24 -7.45 -1.97 7.01
CA GLN A 24 -8.79 -1.38 6.98
C GLN A 24 -9.25 -0.94 8.38
N LEU A 25 -9.04 -1.78 9.40
CA LEU A 25 -9.38 -1.44 10.79
C LEU A 25 -8.63 -0.20 11.29
N LEU A 26 -7.36 -0.06 10.89
CA LEU A 26 -6.51 1.09 11.23
C LEU A 26 -6.71 2.29 10.30
N ASN A 27 -7.63 2.19 9.32
CA ASN A 27 -7.90 3.24 8.35
C ASN A 27 -6.65 3.77 7.62
N THR A 28 -5.69 2.91 7.28
CA THR A 28 -4.47 3.35 6.59
C THR A 28 -4.72 3.74 5.12
N GLN A 29 -5.92 3.41 4.60
CA GLN A 29 -6.35 3.66 3.22
C GLN A 29 -5.42 2.99 2.18
N LEU A 30 -4.77 1.89 2.52
CA LEU A 30 -3.99 1.09 1.57
C LEU A 30 -4.87 0.01 0.95
N ASP A 31 -4.98 0.03 -0.38
CA ASP A 31 -5.55 -1.08 -1.12
C ASP A 31 -4.63 -2.30 -1.09
N LYS A 32 -5.18 -3.44 -1.50
CA LYS A 32 -4.51 -4.74 -1.44
C LYS A 32 -3.22 -4.80 -2.26
N ALA A 33 -3.17 -4.14 -3.41
CA ALA A 33 -2.00 -4.15 -4.29
C ALA A 33 -0.89 -3.24 -3.75
N THR A 34 -1.26 -2.05 -3.24
CA THR A 34 -0.31 -1.14 -2.59
C THR A 34 0.29 -1.79 -1.34
N LEU A 35 -0.54 -2.45 -0.51
CA LEU A 35 -0.06 -3.16 0.68
C LEU A 35 0.92 -4.29 0.33
N ALA A 36 0.62 -5.08 -0.70
CA ALA A 36 1.52 -6.14 -1.18
C ALA A 36 2.89 -5.57 -1.61
N THR A 37 2.88 -4.41 -2.28
CA THR A 37 4.10 -3.71 -2.68
C THR A 37 4.90 -3.26 -1.46
N CYS A 38 4.24 -2.66 -0.46
CA CYS A 38 4.89 -2.26 0.79
C CYS A 38 5.53 -3.45 1.52
N ILE A 39 4.84 -4.59 1.58
CA ILE A 39 5.38 -5.82 2.18
C ILE A 39 6.65 -6.25 1.44
N GLY A 40 6.61 -6.32 0.10
CA GLY A 40 7.80 -6.70 -0.69
C GLY A 40 8.98 -5.75 -0.51
N MET A 41 8.72 -4.45 -0.35
CA MET A 41 9.76 -3.47 -0.03
C MET A 41 10.37 -3.71 1.35
N VAL A 42 9.54 -3.96 2.37
CA VAL A 42 9.99 -4.23 3.74
C VAL A 42 10.77 -5.56 3.81
N GLU A 43 10.30 -6.60 3.12
CA GLU A 43 11.02 -7.88 2.98
C GLU A 43 12.37 -7.72 2.27
N SER A 44 12.50 -6.71 1.39
CA SER A 44 13.77 -6.34 0.75
C SER A 44 14.68 -5.47 1.63
N GLY A 45 14.30 -5.20 2.88
CA GLY A 45 15.08 -4.46 3.86
C GLY A 45 14.79 -2.95 3.93
N VAL A 46 13.74 -2.47 3.27
CA VAL A 46 13.30 -1.07 3.40
C VAL A 46 12.74 -0.83 4.81
N ASN A 47 13.16 0.27 5.44
CA ASN A 47 12.64 0.67 6.74
C ASN A 47 11.15 1.07 6.65
N PRO A 48 10.26 0.47 7.48
CA PRO A 48 8.82 0.70 7.37
C PRO A 48 8.40 2.12 7.78
N GLU A 49 9.08 2.76 8.73
CA GLU A 49 8.78 4.13 9.13
C GLU A 49 9.10 5.13 8.01
N ALA A 50 10.24 4.96 7.34
CA ALA A 50 10.64 5.77 6.20
C ALA A 50 9.68 5.58 5.01
N LEU A 51 9.27 4.33 4.74
CA LEU A 51 8.28 4.03 3.71
C LEU A 51 6.94 4.70 4.00
N ALA A 52 6.48 4.66 5.26
CA ALA A 52 5.26 5.34 5.67
C ALA A 52 5.34 6.87 5.46
N ALA A 53 6.48 7.49 5.76
CA ALA A 53 6.69 8.91 5.51
C ALA A 53 6.61 9.26 4.02
N VAL A 54 7.22 8.45 3.14
CA VAL A 54 7.16 8.63 1.68
C VAL A 54 5.73 8.51 1.17
N ILE A 55 4.97 7.49 1.61
CA ILE A 55 3.57 7.30 1.21
C ILE A 55 2.72 8.51 1.61
N GLN A 56 2.91 9.04 2.82
CA GLN A 56 2.18 10.22 3.29
C GLN A 56 2.51 11.46 2.44
N GLU A 57 3.76 11.64 2.06
CA GLU A 57 4.17 12.78 1.24
C GLU A 57 3.60 12.69 -0.18
N LEU A 58 3.70 11.53 -0.84
CA LEU A 58 3.11 11.32 -2.16
C LEU A 58 1.60 11.57 -2.18
N ARG A 59 0.88 11.16 -1.12
CA ARG A 59 -0.55 11.44 -0.98
C ARG A 59 -0.83 12.93 -0.83
N ARG A 60 -0.01 13.65 -0.06
CA ARG A 60 -0.11 15.10 0.13
C ARG A 60 0.09 15.84 -1.19
N GLU A 61 1.15 15.51 -1.92
CA GLU A 61 1.46 16.10 -3.22
C GLU A 61 0.36 15.81 -4.25
N GLY A 62 -0.11 14.55 -4.33
CA GLY A 62 -1.20 14.17 -5.22
C GLY A 62 -2.49 14.95 -4.95
N ALA A 63 -2.86 15.13 -3.68
CA ALA A 63 -4.03 15.92 -3.30
C ALA A 63 -3.87 17.41 -3.66
N ALA A 64 -2.67 17.97 -3.49
CA ALA A 64 -2.38 19.35 -3.88
C ALA A 64 -2.46 19.54 -5.40
N MET A 65 -1.90 18.61 -6.18
CA MET A 65 -1.98 18.63 -7.64
C MET A 65 -3.42 18.52 -8.15
N GLN A 66 -4.22 17.62 -7.57
CA GLN A 66 -5.63 17.46 -7.92
C GLN A 66 -6.41 18.76 -7.63
N SER A 67 -6.11 19.41 -6.51
CA SER A 67 -6.75 20.67 -6.10
C SER A 67 -6.37 21.83 -7.03
N ALA A 68 -5.10 21.90 -7.43
CA ALA A 68 -4.61 22.91 -8.39
C ALA A 68 -5.21 22.71 -9.80
N ALA A 69 -5.34 21.46 -10.25
CA ALA A 69 -5.96 21.14 -11.54
C ALA A 69 -7.47 21.44 -11.57
N ASN A 70 -8.15 21.36 -10.43
CA ASN A 70 -9.58 21.57 -10.31
C ASN A 70 -9.94 23.02 -9.91
N ALA A 71 -8.95 23.89 -9.73
CA ALA A 71 -9.19 25.32 -9.50
C ALA A 71 -9.86 25.91 -10.75
N PRO A 72 -11.05 26.51 -10.64
CA PRO A 72 -11.70 27.14 -11.78
C PRO A 72 -10.80 28.26 -12.29
N ASN A 73 -10.51 28.23 -13.59
CA ASN A 73 -9.75 29.25 -14.30
C ASN A 73 -10.49 30.60 -14.21
N THR A 74 -10.29 31.35 -13.13
CA THR A 74 -10.73 32.75 -13.03
C THR A 74 -9.84 33.58 -13.92
N ARG A 75 -10.34 33.88 -15.13
CA ARG A 75 -9.90 35.01 -15.95
C ARG A 75 -10.19 36.32 -15.26
#